data_AF-A0A7S1ZMJ6-F1
#
_entry.id   AF-A0A7S1ZMJ6-F1
#
_cell.length_a   1.000
_cell.length_b   1.000
_cell.length_c   1.000
_cell.angle_alpha   90.00
_cell.angle_beta   90.00
_cell.angle_gamma   90.00
#
_symmetry.space_group_name_H-M   'P 1'
#
loop_
_entity.id
_entity.type
_entity.pdbx_description
1 polymer ?
#
loop_
_entity_poly.entity_id
_entity_poly.type
_entity_poly.pdbx_seq_one_letter_code
_entity_poly.pdbx_strand_id
1 'polypeptide(L)'
;MKVIVQNLQKRPSLASEIIEQHDPDAFLAQEIDLRSERVTFGAHNTSRLGFGTAVYGKAELTDVKLVTCPHAEFGGLIRKKTTVATMKGVQIVSFHGYNGQPFKSIPNLVDHVEAVLSVLTPGPALFAGDFNTWSQPHLDAVNAVMVAAGFLLVFSWPYPGRDFPLDHSFVRDVRLVKSSCYDCASDHRGAILELNVTGQVGTG
;
A
#
# COMPACT_ATOMS: atom_id res chain seq x y z
N MET A 1 14.46 -5.16 6.41
CA MET A 1 13.90 -3.97 5.75
C MET A 1 12.67 -3.53 6.54
N LYS A 2 12.70 -2.35 7.15
CA LYS A 2 11.59 -1.76 7.91
C LYS A 2 10.70 -0.96 6.96
N VAL A 3 9.46 -1.39 6.78
CA VAL A 3 8.47 -0.71 5.94
C VAL A 3 7.35 -0.17 6.81
N ILE A 4 6.93 1.07 6.55
CA ILE A 4 5.73 1.64 7.15
C ILE A 4 4.63 1.73 6.10
N VAL A 5 3.41 1.42 6.50
CA VAL A 5 2.21 1.51 5.66
C VAL A 5 1.19 2.38 6.36
N GLN A 6 0.67 3.40 5.68
CA GLN A 6 -0.25 4.35 6.27
C GLN A 6 -1.18 4.98 5.23
N ASN A 7 -2.49 4.89 5.47
CA ASN A 7 -3.46 5.81 4.91
C ASN A 7 -3.46 7.11 5.73
N LEU A 8 -3.12 8.23 5.08
CA LEU A 8 -2.85 9.51 5.72
C LEU A 8 -4.07 10.42 5.81
N GLN A 9 -5.22 10.04 5.24
CA GLN A 9 -6.44 10.85 5.24
C GLN A 9 -6.21 12.29 4.72
N LYS A 10 -5.25 12.48 3.81
CA LYS A 10 -4.82 13.79 3.28
C LYS A 10 -4.39 14.79 4.35
N ARG A 11 -3.94 14.30 5.52
CA ARG A 11 -3.44 15.14 6.61
C ARG A 11 -2.13 15.80 6.17
N PRO A 12 -2.01 17.13 6.24
CA PRO A 12 -0.80 17.82 5.83
C PRO A 12 0.42 17.38 6.64
N SER A 13 1.56 17.19 5.95
CA SER A 13 2.88 16.86 6.52
C SER A 13 2.97 15.55 7.33
N LEU A 14 1.88 14.79 7.45
CA LEU A 14 1.82 13.62 8.32
C LEU A 14 2.79 12.52 7.86
N ALA A 15 3.01 12.37 6.56
CA ALA A 15 3.95 11.36 6.07
C ALA A 15 5.38 11.70 6.51
N SER A 16 5.78 12.97 6.37
CA SER A 16 7.09 13.47 6.77
C SER A 16 7.32 13.29 8.28
N GLU A 17 6.32 13.62 9.10
CA GLU A 17 6.38 13.44 10.56
C GLU A 17 6.60 11.97 10.96
N ILE A 18 5.85 11.04 10.35
CA ILE A 18 5.99 9.62 10.65
C ILE A 18 7.35 9.08 10.16
N ILE A 19 7.81 9.53 8.98
CA ILE A 19 9.13 9.14 8.45
C ILE A 19 10.25 9.64 9.37
N GLU A 20 10.20 10.89 9.82
CA GLU A 20 11.16 11.47 10.77
C GLU A 20 11.13 10.74 12.13
N GLN A 21 9.95 10.38 12.62
CA GLN A 21 9.78 9.71 13.92
C GLN A 21 10.26 8.25 13.89
N HIS A 22 9.99 7.52 12.82
CA HIS A 22 10.21 6.08 12.78
C HIS A 22 11.37 5.64 11.89
N ASP A 23 11.93 6.54 11.08
CA ASP A 23 13.11 6.32 10.24
C ASP A 23 13.06 5.02 9.39
N PRO A 24 11.97 4.76 8.62
CA PRO A 24 11.80 3.50 7.89
C PRO A 24 12.74 3.39 6.67
N ASP A 25 12.98 2.16 6.21
CA ASP A 25 13.65 1.92 4.92
C ASP A 25 12.75 2.29 3.74
N ALA A 26 11.45 2.01 3.85
CA ALA A 26 10.42 2.44 2.91
C ALA A 26 9.14 2.86 3.61
N PHE A 27 8.40 3.77 3.00
CA PHE A 27 7.11 4.23 3.47
C PHE A 27 6.09 4.19 2.33
N LEU A 28 4.97 3.50 2.56
CA LEU A 28 3.89 3.29 1.61
C LEU A 28 2.70 4.16 2.03
N ALA A 29 2.52 5.28 1.34
CA ALA A 29 1.54 6.30 1.65
C ALA A 29 0.28 6.12 0.81
N GLN A 30 -0.88 6.01 1.44
CA GLN A 30 -2.19 6.17 0.81
C GLN A 30 -2.81 7.49 1.26
N GLU A 31 -3.64 8.10 0.40
CA GLU A 31 -4.24 9.42 0.62
C GLU A 31 -3.22 10.50 1.05
N ILE A 32 -2.03 10.51 0.46
CA ILE A 32 -1.01 11.52 0.74
C ILE A 32 -1.45 12.91 0.25
N ASP A 33 -1.08 13.97 0.95
CA ASP A 33 -1.03 15.34 0.40
C ASP A 33 0.42 15.70 0.07
N LEU A 34 0.89 15.28 -1.10
CA LEU A 34 2.30 15.37 -1.49
C LEU A 34 2.87 16.80 -1.43
N ARG A 35 2.03 17.83 -1.61
CA ARG A 35 2.47 19.23 -1.63
C ARG A 35 2.84 19.75 -0.24
N SER A 36 2.31 19.11 0.80
CA SER A 36 2.55 19.46 2.19
C SER A 36 3.76 18.75 2.79
N GLU A 37 4.36 17.80 2.06
CA GLU A 37 5.43 16.94 2.56
C GLU A 37 6.79 17.62 2.43
N ARG A 38 7.61 17.48 3.48
CA ARG A 38 8.99 17.99 3.55
C ARG A 38 9.98 16.97 2.97
N VAL A 39 9.66 15.69 3.07
CA VAL A 39 10.49 14.61 2.52
C VAL A 39 10.12 14.33 1.06
N THR A 40 11.12 14.00 0.26
CA THR A 40 10.92 13.67 -1.16
C THR A 40 10.47 12.22 -1.33
N PHE A 41 9.36 12.02 -2.03
CA PHE A 41 8.88 10.69 -2.43
C PHE A 41 9.43 10.36 -3.82
N GLY A 42 10.24 9.30 -3.91
CA GLY A 42 10.88 8.90 -5.17
C GLY A 42 9.91 8.30 -6.20
N ALA A 43 8.72 7.86 -5.77
CA ALA A 43 7.65 7.42 -6.65
C ALA A 43 6.28 7.87 -6.11
N HIS A 44 5.42 8.41 -6.97
CA HIS A 44 4.09 8.83 -6.56
C HIS A 44 3.09 8.80 -7.71
N ASN A 45 1.83 8.51 -7.38
CA ASN A 45 0.68 8.58 -8.28
C ASN A 45 -0.34 9.53 -7.66
N THR A 46 -0.25 10.81 -8.01
CA THR A 46 -1.05 11.88 -7.40
C THR A 46 -1.87 12.63 -8.45
N SER A 47 -3.05 13.09 -8.06
CA SER A 47 -3.85 14.03 -8.84
C SER A 47 -3.14 15.37 -9.00
N ARG A 48 -3.68 16.25 -9.86
CA ARG A 48 -3.22 17.63 -9.99
C ARG A 48 -3.20 18.38 -8.66
N LEU A 49 -4.07 18.03 -7.71
CA LEU A 49 -4.15 18.64 -6.38
C LEU A 49 -3.08 18.13 -5.41
N GLY A 50 -2.30 17.11 -5.77
CA GLY A 50 -1.30 16.50 -4.89
C GLY A 50 -1.77 15.23 -4.16
N PHE A 51 -3.05 14.87 -4.29
CA PHE A 51 -3.62 13.71 -3.57
C PHE A 51 -3.49 12.39 -4.31
N GLY A 52 -3.08 11.33 -3.61
CA GLY A 52 -3.01 9.98 -4.19
C GLY A 52 -2.23 8.99 -3.33
N THR A 53 -1.36 8.21 -3.97
CA THR A 53 -0.44 7.30 -3.30
C THR A 53 1.01 7.69 -3.58
N ALA A 54 1.90 7.35 -2.66
CA ALA A 54 3.33 7.55 -2.85
C ALA A 54 4.16 6.48 -2.13
N VAL A 55 5.42 6.36 -2.56
CA VAL A 55 6.43 5.50 -1.99
C VAL A 55 7.68 6.33 -1.72
N TYR A 56 8.08 6.37 -0.46
CA TYR A 56 9.39 6.85 -0.04
C TYR A 56 10.31 5.64 0.15
N GLY A 57 11.58 5.80 -0.19
CA GLY A 57 12.62 4.81 0.03
C GLY A 57 13.93 5.49 0.41
N LYS A 58 14.63 4.94 1.41
CA LYS A 58 16.01 5.34 1.76
C LYS A 58 17.03 4.92 0.69
N ALA A 59 16.74 3.82 0.00
CA ALA A 59 17.49 3.38 -1.17
C ALA A 59 16.78 3.83 -2.45
N GLU A 60 17.52 3.78 -3.55
CA GLU A 60 16.98 4.11 -4.88
C GLU A 60 15.72 3.27 -5.18
N LEU A 61 14.70 3.96 -5.71
CA LEU A 61 13.47 3.38 -6.21
C LEU A 61 13.55 3.28 -7.73
N THR A 62 13.36 2.08 -8.26
CA THR A 62 13.39 1.79 -9.69
C THR A 62 12.09 1.13 -10.15
N ASP A 63 11.93 0.91 -11.46
CA ASP A 63 10.75 0.21 -12.04
C ASP A 63 9.40 0.75 -11.53
N VAL A 64 9.26 2.07 -11.55
CA VAL A 64 8.09 2.76 -11.03
C VAL A 64 6.90 2.57 -11.97
N LYS A 65 5.79 2.07 -11.43
CA LYS A 65 4.53 1.86 -12.18
C LYS A 65 3.38 2.54 -11.47
N LEU A 66 2.59 3.27 -12.24
CA LEU A 66 1.48 4.07 -11.75
C LEU A 66 0.18 3.45 -12.25
N VAL A 67 -0.58 2.82 -11.35
CA VAL A 67 -1.82 2.14 -11.71
C VAL A 67 -2.99 2.99 -11.23
N THR A 68 -3.97 3.17 -12.10
CA THR A 68 -5.24 3.81 -11.77
C THR A 68 -6.32 2.74 -11.77
N CYS A 69 -7.23 2.80 -10.78
CA CYS A 69 -8.34 1.88 -10.70
C CYS A 69 -9.15 1.88 -12.03
N PRO A 70 -9.49 0.70 -12.58
CA PRO A 70 -10.33 0.59 -13.77
C PRO A 70 -11.69 1.24 -13.60
N HIS A 71 -12.17 1.29 -12.35
CA HIS A 71 -13.47 1.83 -11.95
C HIS A 71 -13.33 3.20 -11.31
N ALA A 72 -14.17 4.14 -11.77
CA ALA A 72 -14.28 5.43 -11.13
C ALA A 72 -15.12 5.34 -9.84
N GLU A 73 -14.85 6.26 -8.94
CA GLU A 73 -15.67 6.57 -7.78
C GLU A 73 -16.84 7.49 -8.17
N PHE A 74 -17.40 8.17 -7.18
CA PHE A 74 -18.54 9.07 -7.32
C PHE A 74 -18.35 10.07 -8.48
N GLY A 75 -19.36 10.15 -9.35
CA GLY A 75 -19.39 11.08 -10.48
C GLY A 75 -18.49 10.71 -11.66
N GLY A 76 -17.86 9.52 -11.68
CA GLY A 76 -17.13 9.02 -12.84
C GLY A 76 -15.74 9.64 -13.08
N LEU A 77 -15.35 10.63 -12.27
CA LEU A 77 -14.14 11.44 -12.48
C LEU A 77 -12.98 11.06 -11.56
N ILE A 78 -13.28 10.62 -10.34
CA ILE A 78 -12.26 10.28 -9.34
C ILE A 78 -11.93 8.80 -9.47
N ARG A 79 -10.65 8.47 -9.56
CA ARG A 79 -10.18 7.08 -9.53
C ARG A 79 -9.13 6.93 -8.45
N LYS A 80 -9.25 5.83 -7.70
CA LYS A 80 -8.21 5.38 -6.79
C LYS A 80 -6.91 5.11 -7.55
N LYS A 81 -5.79 5.29 -6.85
CA LYS A 81 -4.45 5.26 -7.41
C LYS A 81 -3.63 4.27 -6.61
N THR A 82 -2.68 3.65 -7.28
CA THR A 82 -1.68 2.77 -6.70
C THR A 82 -0.32 3.16 -7.24
N THR A 83 0.69 3.12 -6.38
CA THR A 83 2.08 3.34 -6.75
C THR A 83 2.84 2.05 -6.49
N VAL A 84 3.54 1.56 -7.51
CA VAL A 84 4.48 0.44 -7.41
C VAL A 84 5.88 0.99 -7.65
N ALA A 85 6.85 0.53 -6.89
CA ALA A 85 8.26 0.75 -7.15
C ALA A 85 9.06 -0.48 -6.71
N THR A 86 10.29 -0.62 -7.18
CA THR A 86 11.23 -1.64 -6.71
C THR A 86 12.29 -0.98 -5.84
N MET A 87 12.54 -1.57 -4.67
CA MET A 87 13.61 -1.15 -3.76
C MET A 87 14.42 -2.38 -3.32
N LYS A 88 15.73 -2.35 -3.55
CA LYS A 88 16.65 -3.48 -3.20
C LYS A 88 16.14 -4.84 -3.71
N GLY A 89 15.58 -4.88 -4.91
CA GLY A 89 15.05 -6.10 -5.55
C GLY A 89 13.67 -6.55 -5.04
N VAL A 90 13.00 -5.79 -4.17
CA VAL A 90 11.64 -6.06 -3.72
C VAL A 90 10.67 -5.05 -4.35
N GLN A 91 9.63 -5.55 -5.01
CA GLN A 91 8.52 -4.72 -5.48
C GLN A 91 7.64 -4.32 -4.29
N ILE A 92 7.49 -3.03 -4.05
CA ILE A 92 6.66 -2.47 -2.99
C ILE A 92 5.47 -1.74 -3.60
N VAL A 93 4.27 -2.13 -3.18
CA VAL A 93 3.00 -1.57 -3.68
C VAL A 93 2.34 -0.78 -2.57
N SER A 94 2.11 0.50 -2.80
CA SER A 94 1.24 1.36 -1.98
C SER A 94 -0.14 1.38 -2.61
N PHE A 95 -1.03 0.50 -2.12
CA PHE A 95 -2.35 0.26 -2.67
C PHE A 95 -3.43 1.05 -1.93
N HIS A 96 -4.31 1.71 -2.68
CA HIS A 96 -5.52 2.31 -2.15
C HIS A 96 -6.74 1.73 -2.88
N GLY A 97 -7.40 0.78 -2.25
CA GLY A 97 -8.49 -0.02 -2.79
C GLY A 97 -9.71 0.78 -3.19
N TYR A 98 -10.49 0.22 -4.11
CA TYR A 98 -11.72 0.83 -4.60
C TYR A 98 -12.70 1.07 -3.45
N ASN A 99 -13.26 2.30 -3.38
CA ASN A 99 -14.30 2.67 -2.42
C ASN A 99 -15.43 3.50 -3.07
N GLY A 100 -15.61 3.33 -4.38
CA GLY A 100 -16.46 4.15 -5.25
C GLY A 100 -17.95 3.77 -5.24
N GLN A 101 -18.72 4.17 -6.26
CA GLN A 101 -20.11 3.70 -6.46
C GLN A 101 -20.19 2.62 -7.55
N PRO A 102 -20.86 1.46 -7.30
CA PRO A 102 -21.55 1.10 -6.06
C PRO A 102 -20.59 0.90 -4.88
N PHE A 103 -20.96 1.48 -3.74
CA PHE A 103 -20.17 1.43 -2.52
C PHE A 103 -19.93 -0.01 -2.09
N LYS A 104 -18.68 -0.33 -1.73
CA LYS A 104 -18.29 -1.68 -1.29
C LYS A 104 -18.48 -2.75 -2.37
N SER A 105 -18.28 -2.39 -3.63
CA SER A 105 -18.32 -3.35 -4.73
C SER A 105 -17.09 -4.28 -4.67
N ILE A 106 -17.32 -5.52 -4.26
CA ILE A 106 -16.29 -6.57 -4.25
C ILE A 106 -15.70 -6.79 -5.66
N PRO A 107 -16.50 -6.90 -6.75
CA PRO A 107 -15.94 -7.05 -8.10
C PRO A 107 -15.02 -5.88 -8.50
N ASN A 108 -15.41 -4.64 -8.20
CA ASN A 108 -14.58 -3.48 -8.58
C ASN A 108 -13.28 -3.40 -7.77
N LEU A 109 -13.32 -3.86 -6.51
CA LEU A 109 -12.11 -4.01 -5.70
C LEU A 109 -11.18 -5.08 -6.27
N VAL A 110 -11.73 -6.25 -6.64
CA VAL A 110 -10.99 -7.34 -7.27
C VAL A 110 -10.36 -6.89 -8.59
N ASP A 111 -11.11 -6.24 -9.48
CA ASP A 111 -10.59 -5.72 -10.75
C ASP A 111 -9.43 -4.72 -10.53
N HIS A 112 -9.48 -3.93 -9.46
CA HIS A 112 -8.38 -3.03 -9.11
C HIS A 112 -7.14 -3.81 -8.63
N VAL A 113 -7.32 -4.83 -7.79
CA VAL A 113 -6.23 -5.71 -7.35
C VAL A 113 -5.59 -6.39 -8.57
N GLU A 114 -6.38 -6.98 -9.47
CA GLU A 114 -5.90 -7.61 -10.70
C GLU A 114 -5.17 -6.64 -11.62
N ALA A 115 -5.67 -5.40 -11.78
CA ALA A 115 -4.99 -4.37 -12.54
C ALA A 115 -3.60 -4.06 -11.98
N VAL A 116 -3.43 -4.05 -10.65
CA VAL A 116 -2.13 -3.87 -10.02
C VAL A 116 -1.25 -5.11 -10.19
N LEU A 117 -1.79 -6.31 -9.98
CA LEU A 117 -1.06 -7.57 -10.20
C LEU A 117 -0.54 -7.70 -11.64
N SER A 118 -1.30 -7.21 -12.63
CA SER A 118 -0.94 -7.26 -14.05
C SER A 118 0.35 -6.50 -14.40
N VAL A 119 0.76 -5.54 -13.58
CA VAL A 119 1.98 -4.75 -13.80
C VAL A 119 3.15 -5.24 -12.95
N LEU A 120 2.94 -6.16 -12.02
CA LEU A 120 4.01 -6.73 -11.21
C LEU A 120 4.81 -7.74 -12.04
N THR A 121 6.13 -7.71 -11.88
CA THR A 121 7.01 -8.74 -12.42
C THR A 121 7.08 -9.93 -11.45
N PRO A 122 7.51 -11.13 -11.89
CA PRO A 122 7.78 -12.23 -10.97
C PRO A 122 8.83 -11.88 -9.91
N GLY A 123 8.72 -12.49 -8.73
CA GLY A 123 9.71 -12.37 -7.65
C GLY A 123 9.23 -11.60 -6.41
N PRO A 124 10.19 -11.22 -5.52
CA PRO A 124 9.96 -10.60 -4.22
C PRO A 124 9.04 -9.39 -4.27
N ALA A 125 7.98 -9.42 -3.48
CA ALA A 125 7.02 -8.32 -3.41
C ALA A 125 6.35 -8.17 -2.04
N LEU A 126 6.08 -6.91 -1.66
CA LEU A 126 5.18 -6.51 -0.59
C LEU A 126 4.02 -5.74 -1.23
N PHE A 127 2.80 -6.24 -1.05
CA PHE A 127 1.58 -5.58 -1.47
C PHE A 127 0.80 -5.12 -0.24
N ALA A 128 0.73 -3.81 0.01
CA ALA A 128 0.13 -3.30 1.24
C ALA A 128 -0.60 -1.97 1.06
N GLY A 129 -1.52 -1.69 1.98
CA GLY A 129 -2.24 -0.43 2.06
C GLY A 129 -3.68 -0.63 2.55
N ASP A 130 -4.50 0.39 2.32
CA ASP A 130 -5.93 0.37 2.57
C ASP A 130 -6.64 -0.34 1.42
N PHE A 131 -7.19 -1.53 1.65
CA PHE A 131 -7.93 -2.27 0.63
C PHE A 131 -9.42 -1.93 0.61
N ASN A 132 -9.94 -1.16 1.57
CA ASN A 132 -11.38 -0.92 1.74
C ASN A 132 -12.17 -2.25 1.83
N THR A 133 -11.65 -3.22 2.57
CA THR A 133 -12.26 -4.54 2.83
C THR A 133 -13.31 -4.48 3.92
N TRP A 134 -14.44 -3.84 3.61
CA TRP A 134 -15.49 -3.51 4.59
C TRP A 134 -16.24 -4.69 5.22
N SER A 135 -15.93 -5.92 4.82
CA SER A 135 -16.49 -7.16 5.39
C SER A 135 -15.60 -8.36 5.05
N GLN A 136 -15.80 -9.48 5.75
CA GLN A 136 -15.09 -10.73 5.47
C GLN A 136 -15.18 -11.16 3.98
N PRO A 137 -16.34 -11.11 3.30
CA PRO A 137 -16.40 -11.37 1.86
C PRO A 137 -15.49 -10.51 0.97
N HIS A 138 -15.19 -9.27 1.36
CA HIS A 138 -14.22 -8.46 0.62
C HIS A 138 -12.82 -9.05 0.77
N LEU A 139 -12.42 -9.34 2.00
CA LEU A 139 -11.11 -9.90 2.28
C LEU A 139 -10.95 -11.28 1.65
N ASP A 140 -11.98 -12.14 1.69
CA ASP A 140 -11.95 -13.46 1.07
C ASP A 140 -11.74 -13.37 -0.44
N ALA A 141 -12.45 -12.46 -1.13
CA ALA A 141 -12.31 -12.25 -2.56
C ALA A 141 -10.92 -11.72 -2.94
N VAL A 142 -10.41 -10.71 -2.21
CA VAL A 142 -9.05 -10.20 -2.40
C VAL A 142 -8.02 -11.31 -2.15
N ASN A 143 -8.16 -12.04 -1.05
CA ASN A 143 -7.22 -13.09 -0.67
C ASN A 143 -7.19 -14.23 -1.70
N ALA A 144 -8.31 -14.60 -2.30
CA ALA A 144 -8.35 -15.60 -3.36
C ALA A 144 -7.49 -15.18 -4.57
N VAL A 145 -7.62 -13.93 -5.02
CA VAL A 145 -6.84 -13.38 -6.15
C VAL A 145 -5.36 -13.26 -5.79
N MET A 146 -5.06 -12.77 -4.58
CA MET A 146 -3.68 -12.63 -4.10
C MET A 146 -2.97 -13.99 -4.00
N VAL A 147 -3.64 -15.00 -3.44
CA VAL A 147 -3.11 -16.37 -3.34
C VAL A 147 -2.86 -16.97 -4.71
N ALA A 148 -3.77 -16.78 -5.67
CA ALA A 148 -3.57 -17.23 -7.05
C ALA A 148 -2.33 -16.59 -7.70
N ALA A 149 -1.96 -15.37 -7.31
CA ALA A 149 -0.76 -14.66 -7.77
C ALA A 149 0.50 -14.97 -6.93
N GLY A 150 0.43 -15.94 -6.01
CA GLY A 150 1.54 -16.39 -5.16
C GLY A 150 1.77 -15.54 -3.90
N PHE A 151 0.84 -14.66 -3.55
CA PHE A 151 0.94 -13.85 -2.34
C PHE A 151 0.30 -14.54 -1.13
N LEU A 152 0.83 -14.24 0.06
CA LEU A 152 0.28 -14.66 1.36
C LEU A 152 -0.11 -13.44 2.17
N LEU A 153 -1.32 -13.44 2.76
CA LEU A 153 -1.71 -12.45 3.75
C LEU A 153 -0.86 -12.64 5.01
N VAL A 154 -0.13 -11.61 5.42
CA VAL A 154 0.78 -11.69 6.59
C VAL A 154 0.43 -10.73 7.71
N PHE A 155 -0.32 -9.67 7.43
CA PHE A 155 -0.77 -8.76 8.47
C PHE A 155 -2.05 -8.04 8.07
N SER A 156 -2.98 -7.94 9.02
CA SER A 156 -4.16 -7.09 8.97
C SER A 156 -4.19 -6.34 10.30
N TRP A 157 -4.42 -5.04 10.29
CA TRP A 157 -4.40 -4.25 11.52
C TRP A 157 -5.73 -3.54 11.80
N PRO A 158 -6.06 -3.31 13.10
CA PRO A 158 -7.36 -2.79 13.46
C PRO A 158 -7.64 -1.42 12.85
N TYR A 159 -8.89 -1.22 12.42
CA TYR A 159 -9.40 0.09 12.06
C TYR A 159 -10.16 0.69 13.26
N PRO A 160 -9.83 1.92 13.72
CA PRO A 160 -10.50 2.55 14.85
C PRO A 160 -12.04 2.54 14.76
N GLY A 161 -12.70 2.07 15.82
CA GLY A 161 -14.16 2.06 15.91
C GLY A 161 -14.87 1.01 15.05
N ARG A 162 -14.16 0.00 14.54
CA ARG A 162 -14.74 -1.12 13.77
C ARG A 162 -14.10 -2.45 14.12
N ASP A 163 -14.87 -3.52 13.93
CA ASP A 163 -14.40 -4.90 14.17
C ASP A 163 -13.57 -5.46 13.00
N PHE A 164 -13.76 -4.94 11.78
CA PHE A 164 -13.09 -5.44 10.59
C PHE A 164 -11.92 -4.53 10.15
N PRO A 165 -10.72 -5.09 9.92
CA PRO A 165 -9.59 -4.36 9.36
C PRO A 165 -9.85 -4.00 7.89
N LEU A 166 -9.51 -2.77 7.50
CA LEU A 166 -9.56 -2.32 6.11
C LEU A 166 -8.19 -2.42 5.42
N ASP A 167 -7.14 -2.39 6.23
CA ASP A 167 -5.77 -2.31 5.79
C ASP A 167 -5.06 -3.64 5.97
N HIS A 168 -4.29 -4.02 4.96
CA HIS A 168 -3.64 -5.33 4.88
C HIS A 168 -2.24 -5.27 4.29
N SER A 169 -1.49 -6.33 4.51
CA SER A 169 -0.20 -6.58 3.88
C SER A 169 -0.10 -8.03 3.44
N PHE A 170 0.24 -8.19 2.17
CA PHE A 170 0.51 -9.46 1.52
C PHE A 170 1.97 -9.50 1.04
N VAL A 171 2.59 -10.68 1.07
CA VAL A 171 3.96 -10.87 0.60
C VAL A 171 4.08 -12.02 -0.38
N ARG A 172 5.04 -11.91 -1.30
CA ARG A 172 5.48 -12.98 -2.20
C ARG A 172 7.01 -13.01 -2.18
N ASP A 173 7.61 -14.19 -2.03
CA ASP A 173 9.07 -14.42 -1.99
C ASP A 173 9.85 -13.53 -1.00
N VAL A 174 9.17 -13.00 0.02
CA VAL A 174 9.78 -12.31 1.17
C VAL A 174 9.09 -12.78 2.45
N ARG A 175 9.80 -12.72 3.58
CA ARG A 175 9.25 -13.15 4.87
C ARG A 175 9.00 -11.95 5.78
N LEU A 176 7.79 -11.84 6.31
CA LEU A 176 7.51 -10.97 7.45
C LEU A 176 8.13 -11.57 8.72
N VAL A 177 9.02 -10.83 9.36
CA VAL A 177 9.69 -11.21 10.61
C VAL A 177 8.93 -10.69 11.82
N LYS A 178 8.47 -9.45 11.74
CA LYS A 178 7.75 -8.77 12.81
C LYS A 178 6.78 -7.76 12.23
N SER A 179 5.66 -7.59 12.91
CA SER A 179 4.71 -6.51 12.63
C SER A 179 4.19 -5.89 13.92
N SER A 180 3.81 -4.63 13.83
CA SER A 180 3.09 -3.90 14.87
C SER A 180 2.23 -2.82 14.22
N CYS A 181 1.26 -2.29 14.97
CA CYS A 181 0.52 -1.10 14.56
C CYS A 181 0.77 0.07 15.53
N TYR A 182 0.48 1.28 15.07
CA TYR A 182 0.58 2.50 15.87
C TYR A 182 -0.59 3.44 15.57
N ASP A 183 -0.96 4.26 16.55
CA ASP A 183 -1.93 5.33 16.39
C ASP A 183 -1.23 6.61 15.89
N CYS A 184 -1.91 7.39 15.07
CA CYS A 184 -1.43 8.69 14.58
C CYS A 184 -2.61 9.66 14.36
N ALA A 185 -2.38 10.80 13.72
CA ALA A 185 -3.43 11.80 13.45
C ALA A 185 -4.44 11.39 12.35
N SER A 186 -4.19 10.28 11.65
CA SER A 186 -5.14 9.69 10.70
C SER A 186 -6.26 8.94 11.44
N ASP A 187 -7.40 8.77 10.77
CA ASP A 187 -8.44 7.83 11.21
C ASP A 187 -8.05 6.36 10.99
N HIS A 188 -6.97 6.10 10.25
CA HIS A 188 -6.34 4.78 10.15
C HIS A 188 -5.17 4.62 11.13
N ARG A 189 -5.05 3.43 11.71
CA ARG A 189 -3.79 2.99 12.33
C ARG A 189 -2.74 2.75 11.26
N GLY A 190 -1.49 3.04 11.59
CA GLY A 190 -0.36 2.68 10.75
C GLY A 190 0.18 1.30 11.07
N ALA A 191 0.87 0.70 10.11
CA ALA A 191 1.60 -0.54 10.30
C ALA A 191 3.11 -0.33 10.17
N ILE A 192 3.87 -1.02 11.02
CA ILE A 192 5.32 -1.20 10.88
C ILE A 192 5.55 -2.67 10.57
N LEU A 193 6.25 -2.94 9.47
CA LEU A 193 6.58 -4.27 8.99
C LEU A 193 8.09 -4.42 8.93
N GLU A 194 8.63 -5.49 9.52
CA GLU A 194 10.03 -5.86 9.38
C GLU A 194 10.12 -7.07 8.45
N LEU A 195 10.62 -6.86 7.24
CA LEU A 195 10.79 -7.90 6.23
C LEU A 195 12.22 -8.42 6.19
N ASN A 196 12.36 -9.74 6.09
CA ASN A 196 13.59 -10.39 5.67
C ASN A 196 13.54 -10.62 4.16
N VAL A 197 14.46 -9.97 3.45
CA VAL A 197 14.63 -10.10 2.00
C VAL A 197 15.72 -11.14 1.78
N THR A 198 15.33 -12.41 1.70
CA THR A 198 16.26 -13.49 1.39
C THR A 198 16.61 -13.42 -0.10
N GLY A 199 17.74 -12.78 -0.43
CA GLY A 199 18.15 -12.57 -1.83
C GLY A 199 19.55 -12.00 -2.07
N GLN A 200 20.30 -11.60 -1.03
CA GLN A 200 21.76 -11.46 -1.17
C GLN A 200 22.40 -12.80 -0.85
N VAL A 201 22.38 -13.71 -1.82
CA VAL A 201 23.37 -14.79 -1.86
C VAL A 201 24.71 -14.08 -2.03
N GLY A 202 25.51 -14.04 -0.95
CA GLY A 202 26.90 -13.67 -1.04
C GLY A 202 27.57 -14.60 -2.04
N THR A 203 27.97 -14.07 -3.18
CA THR A 203 29.03 -14.69 -3.98
C THR A 203 30.33 -14.42 -3.24
N GLY A 204 30.70 -15.35 -2.37
CA GLY A 204 32.09 -15.54 -1.98
C GLY A 204 32.92 -16.07 -3.15
#